data_AF-A0A536J007-F1
#
_entry.id   AF-A0A536J007-F1
#
_cell.length_a   1.000
_cell.length_b   1.000
_cell.length_c   1.000
_cell.angle_alpha   90.00
_cell.angle_beta   90.00
_cell.angle_gamma   90.00
#
_symmetry.space_group_name_H-M   'P 1'
#
loop_
_entity.id
_entity.type
_entity.pdbx_description
1 polymer ?
#
loop_
_entity_poly.entity_id
_entity_poly.type
_entity_poly.pdbx_seq_one_letter_code
_entity_poly.pdbx_strand_id
1 'polypeptide(L)'
;MATKSRAKAAAGAGKGKAGRRSPVRVKRGAGVPLLPIVVGSILVVLAIVMIGFIVYLQRPAAGPQKVAGIPCDQLQHSQVHYHTALQIIYHGVTTNLTDDIGIQTDSTGANVSCYYWLHVHAQNKNVIHI
;
A
#
# COMPACT_ATOMS: atom_id res chain seq x y z
N MET A 1 44.47 65.87 67.17
CA MET A 1 45.58 64.89 67.22
C MET A 1 45.05 63.55 66.75
N ALA A 2 45.71 62.95 65.76
CA ALA A 2 45.40 61.63 65.25
C ALA A 2 46.21 60.58 66.01
N THR A 3 45.59 59.45 66.33
CA THR A 3 46.30 58.17 66.48
C THR A 3 45.43 57.07 65.89
N LYS A 4 45.86 56.61 64.71
CA LYS A 4 45.39 55.39 64.05
C LYS A 4 45.93 54.18 64.81
N SER A 5 45.08 53.18 65.05
CA SER A 5 45.52 51.80 65.09
C SER A 5 44.97 51.10 63.84
N ARG A 6 45.88 50.82 62.91
CA ARG A 6 45.72 49.88 61.80
C ARG A 6 46.84 48.86 61.97
N ALA A 7 46.49 47.59 62.15
CA ALA A 7 47.36 46.42 61.95
C ALA A 7 46.49 45.17 62.06
N LYS A 8 46.65 44.10 61.30
CA LYS A 8 47.32 43.85 60.02
C LYS A 8 46.81 42.48 59.54
N ALA A 9 46.91 42.26 58.23
CA ALA A 9 46.49 41.11 57.45
C ALA A 9 46.80 39.71 58.03
N ALA A 10 45.96 38.74 57.66
CA ALA A 10 46.45 37.48 57.12
C ALA A 10 45.81 37.26 55.75
N ALA A 11 46.66 37.27 54.72
CA ALA A 11 46.33 36.81 53.38
C ALA A 11 46.13 35.28 53.40
N GLY A 12 45.09 34.80 52.73
CA GLY A 12 44.86 33.39 52.48
C GLY A 12 44.32 33.21 51.08
N ALA A 13 45.22 33.10 50.10
CA ALA A 13 44.89 32.70 48.74
C ALA A 13 44.27 31.30 48.75
N GLY A 14 43.13 31.11 48.08
CA GLY A 14 42.48 29.82 48.02
C GLY A 14 41.45 29.76 46.91
N LYS A 15 41.91 29.76 45.67
CA LYS A 15 41.14 29.46 44.46
C LYS A 15 40.57 28.03 44.55
N GLY A 16 39.44 27.88 45.23
CA GLY A 16 38.72 26.61 45.39
C GLY A 16 37.97 26.28 44.11
N LYS A 17 38.54 25.40 43.30
CA LYS A 17 38.02 24.93 42.02
C LYS A 17 36.53 24.59 42.14
N ALA A 18 35.73 25.18 41.26
CA ALA A 18 34.39 24.72 40.94
C ALA A 18 34.38 23.19 40.92
N GLY A 19 33.58 22.60 41.80
CA GLY A 19 33.31 21.17 41.85
C GLY A 19 32.53 20.76 40.59
N ARG A 20 33.21 20.80 39.45
CA ARG A 20 32.75 20.21 38.20
C ARG A 20 32.74 18.72 38.45
N ARG A 21 31.58 18.20 38.85
CA ARG A 21 31.32 16.75 38.86
C ARG A 21 31.85 16.21 37.54
N SER A 22 32.76 15.25 37.61
CA SER A 22 33.30 14.59 36.42
C SER A 22 32.12 14.14 35.55
N PRO A 23 32.09 14.49 34.25
CA PRO A 23 31.04 14.00 33.38
C PRO A 23 31.04 12.48 33.45
N VAL A 24 29.88 11.89 33.75
CA VAL A 24 29.72 10.43 33.77
C VAL A 24 30.09 9.94 32.38
N ARG A 25 31.26 9.30 32.25
CA ARG A 25 31.69 8.66 31.02
C ARG A 25 30.82 7.42 30.84
N VAL A 26 29.69 7.56 30.15
CA VAL A 26 28.92 6.42 29.66
C VAL A 26 29.88 5.55 28.84
N LYS A 27 30.16 4.34 29.33
CA LYS A 27 30.90 3.33 28.57
C LYS A 27 30.08 3.02 27.32
N ARG A 28 30.41 3.65 26.19
CA ARG A 28 30.01 3.16 24.88
C ARG A 28 30.77 1.86 24.68
N GLY A 29 30.15 0.75 25.11
CA GLY A 29 30.63 -0.56 24.71
C GLY A 29 30.65 -0.59 23.19
N ALA A 30 31.76 -1.02 22.60
CA ALA A 30 31.90 -1.32 21.18
C ALA A 30 31.09 -2.58 20.81
N GLY A 31 29.88 -2.71 21.35
CA GLY A 31 28.95 -3.77 21.03
C GLY A 31 28.26 -3.42 19.72
N VAL A 32 28.25 -4.38 18.80
CA VAL A 32 27.42 -4.31 17.60
C VAL A 32 26.00 -3.92 18.01
N PRO A 33 25.38 -2.90 17.38
CA PRO A 33 24.05 -2.47 17.77
C PRO A 33 23.03 -3.53 17.34
N LEU A 34 22.83 -4.53 18.20
CA LEU A 34 22.01 -5.72 17.92
C LEU A 34 20.55 -5.35 17.62
N LEU A 35 20.00 -4.37 18.33
CA LEU A 35 18.60 -3.97 18.18
C LEU A 35 18.26 -3.48 16.76
N PRO A 36 18.97 -2.51 16.16
CA PRO A 36 18.67 -2.09 14.78
C PRO A 36 18.97 -3.19 13.75
N ILE A 37 19.91 -4.11 14.02
CA ILE A 37 20.17 -5.25 13.13
C ILE A 37 18.99 -6.22 13.12
N VAL A 38 18.46 -6.56 14.30
CA VAL A 38 17.31 -7.46 14.44
C VAL A 38 16.04 -6.82 13.86
N VAL A 39 15.81 -5.53 14.14
CA VAL A 39 14.66 -4.81 13.57
C VAL A 39 14.79 -4.72 12.04
N GLY A 40 15.98 -4.38 11.54
CA GLY A 40 16.26 -4.32 10.11
C GLY A 40 16.05 -5.67 9.41
N SER A 41 16.51 -6.77 10.00
CA SER A 41 16.32 -8.11 9.42
C SER A 41 14.85 -8.53 9.38
N ILE A 42 14.07 -8.26 10.44
CA ILE A 42 12.63 -8.53 10.46
C ILE A 42 11.92 -7.75 9.35
N LEU A 43 12.21 -6.45 9.20
CA LEU A 43 11.59 -5.63 8.17
C LEU A 43 11.95 -6.09 6.76
N VAL A 44 13.19 -6.51 6.53
CA VAL A 44 13.62 -7.07 5.23
C VAL A 44 12.88 -8.37 4.91
N VAL A 45 12.76 -9.28 5.87
CA VAL A 45 12.01 -10.54 5.68
C VAL A 45 10.54 -10.25 5.38
N LEU A 46 9.90 -9.35 6.13
CA LEU A 46 8.51 -8.97 5.89
C LEU A 46 8.33 -8.33 4.51
N ALA A 47 9.25 -7.47 4.09
CA ALA A 47 9.22 -6.87 2.75
C ALA A 47 9.33 -7.93 1.65
N ILE A 48 10.24 -8.90 1.78
CA ILE A 48 10.41 -9.99 0.81
C ILE A 48 9.15 -10.85 0.74
N VAL A 49 8.58 -11.22 1.89
CA VAL A 49 7.33 -12.01 1.94
C VAL A 49 6.18 -11.25 1.30
N MET A 50 6.04 -9.95 1.62
CA MET A 50 5.00 -9.10 1.04
C MET A 50 5.14 -8.97 -0.47
N ILE A 51 6.36 -8.72 -0.98
CA ILE A 51 6.62 -8.65 -2.42
C ILE A 51 6.30 -10.00 -3.09
N GLY A 52 6.78 -11.10 -2.51
CA GLY A 52 6.49 -12.44 -3.02
C GLY A 52 5.00 -12.75 -3.05
N PHE A 53 4.25 -12.33 -2.03
CA PHE A 53 2.80 -12.48 -1.96
C PHE A 53 2.07 -11.64 -3.02
N ILE A 54 2.46 -10.38 -3.19
CA ILE A 54 1.91 -9.50 -4.24
C ILE A 54 2.18 -10.11 -5.62
N VAL A 55 3.42 -10.52 -5.90
CA VAL A 55 3.79 -11.15 -7.17
C VAL A 55 3.02 -12.45 -7.39
N TYR A 56 2.82 -13.26 -6.35
CA TYR A 56 2.04 -14.48 -6.42
C TYR A 56 0.57 -14.22 -6.76
N LEU A 57 -0.04 -13.22 -6.12
CA LEU A 57 -1.44 -12.83 -6.36
C LEU A 57 -1.64 -12.11 -7.70
N GLN A 58 -0.63 -11.39 -8.19
CA GLN A 58 -0.69 -10.63 -9.44
C GLN A 58 -0.15 -11.40 -10.66
N ARG A 59 0.12 -12.71 -10.53
CA ARG A 59 0.49 -13.50 -11.70
C ARG A 59 -0.65 -13.43 -12.72
N PRO A 60 -0.36 -13.08 -13.99
CA PRO A 60 -1.37 -13.14 -15.03
C PRO A 60 -1.90 -14.57 -15.08
N ALA A 61 -3.15 -14.77 -14.67
CA ALA A 61 -3.86 -16.00 -14.97
C ALA A 61 -3.86 -16.13 -16.50
N ALA A 62 -3.79 -17.37 -17.00
CA ALA A 62 -3.95 -17.61 -18.43
C ALA A 62 -5.25 -16.91 -18.86
N GLY A 63 -5.10 -15.93 -19.75
CA GLY A 63 -6.21 -15.08 -20.17
C GLY A 63 -7.36 -15.96 -20.65
N PRO A 64 -8.59 -15.67 -20.23
CA PRO A 64 -9.72 -16.47 -20.63
C PRO A 64 -9.89 -16.46 -22.16
N GLN A 65 -10.52 -17.52 -22.69
CA GLN A 65 -10.49 -17.84 -24.12
C GLN A 65 -10.98 -16.67 -24.97
N LYS A 66 -10.18 -16.25 -25.96
CA LYS A 66 -10.55 -15.17 -26.88
C LYS A 66 -11.60 -15.66 -27.88
N VAL A 67 -12.70 -14.92 -28.01
CA VAL A 67 -13.67 -15.13 -29.10
C VAL A 67 -13.34 -14.14 -30.23
N ALA A 68 -13.20 -14.66 -31.45
CA ALA A 68 -12.90 -13.85 -32.63
C ALA A 68 -11.67 -12.91 -32.48
N GLY A 69 -10.67 -13.31 -31.70
CA GLY A 69 -9.46 -12.51 -31.44
C GLY A 69 -9.63 -11.40 -30.40
N ILE A 70 -10.84 -11.16 -29.92
CA ILE A 70 -11.12 -10.19 -28.85
C ILE A 70 -10.71 -10.84 -27.52
N PRO A 71 -9.75 -10.27 -26.77
CA PRO A 71 -9.43 -10.76 -25.44
C PRO A 71 -10.58 -10.44 -24.48
N CYS A 72 -10.87 -11.35 -23.56
CA CYS A 72 -11.71 -11.03 -22.41
C CYS A 72 -10.86 -10.83 -21.16
N ASP A 73 -11.35 -9.99 -20.26
CA ASP A 73 -10.65 -9.56 -19.05
C ASP A 73 -11.59 -9.67 -17.83
N GLN A 74 -11.02 -10.00 -16.68
CA GLN A 74 -11.71 -10.02 -15.40
C GLN A 74 -11.87 -8.62 -14.81
N LEU A 75 -10.96 -7.70 -15.15
CA LEU A 75 -10.95 -6.33 -14.66
C LEU A 75 -11.66 -5.41 -15.62
N GLN A 76 -12.92 -5.73 -15.91
CA GLN A 76 -13.73 -4.85 -16.73
C GLN A 76 -13.74 -3.46 -16.08
N HIS A 77 -13.18 -2.47 -16.79
CA HIS A 77 -13.40 -1.07 -16.49
C HIS A 77 -13.03 -0.61 -15.08
N SER A 78 -11.88 -1.06 -14.55
CA SER A 78 -11.36 -0.56 -13.26
C SER A 78 -11.17 0.96 -13.21
N GLN A 79 -11.21 1.65 -14.37
CA GLN A 79 -11.16 3.09 -14.47
C GLN A 79 -12.46 3.75 -14.97
N VAL A 80 -13.13 3.22 -16.01
CA VAL A 80 -14.33 3.83 -16.60
C VAL A 80 -15.27 2.78 -17.18
N HIS A 81 -16.53 2.77 -16.72
CA HIS A 81 -17.60 1.86 -17.13
C HIS A 81 -18.83 2.67 -17.56
N TYR A 82 -19.33 2.46 -18.77
CA TYR A 82 -20.50 3.15 -19.31
C TYR A 82 -21.68 2.20 -19.47
N HIS A 83 -22.88 2.69 -19.14
CA HIS A 83 -24.13 1.99 -19.39
C HIS A 83 -24.92 2.76 -20.42
N THR A 84 -25.41 2.08 -21.46
CA THR A 84 -26.30 2.70 -22.44
C THR A 84 -27.48 1.79 -22.73
N ALA A 85 -28.66 2.38 -22.87
CA ALA A 85 -29.88 1.64 -23.21
C ALA A 85 -29.97 1.45 -24.74
N LEU A 86 -30.21 0.22 -25.18
CA LEU A 86 -30.35 -0.15 -26.59
C LEU A 86 -31.67 -0.88 -26.81
N GLN A 87 -32.54 -0.31 -27.63
CA GLN A 87 -33.78 -0.94 -28.06
C GLN A 87 -33.69 -1.34 -29.53
N ILE A 88 -33.88 -2.62 -29.84
CA ILE A 88 -33.90 -3.13 -31.20
C ILE A 88 -35.35 -3.33 -31.64
N ILE A 89 -35.71 -2.82 -32.81
CA ILE A 89 -37.01 -3.02 -33.44
C ILE A 89 -36.79 -3.73 -34.78
N TYR A 90 -37.33 -4.94 -34.92
CA TYR A 90 -37.23 -5.75 -36.12
C TYR A 90 -38.63 -6.12 -36.61
N HIS A 91 -38.99 -5.69 -37.83
CA HIS A 91 -40.36 -5.81 -38.39
C HIS A 91 -41.46 -5.29 -37.46
N GLY A 92 -41.21 -4.16 -36.79
CA GLY A 92 -42.15 -3.54 -35.85
C GLY A 92 -42.25 -4.23 -34.49
N VAL A 93 -41.46 -5.27 -34.24
CA VAL A 93 -41.42 -6.00 -32.97
C VAL A 93 -40.17 -5.63 -32.18
N THR A 94 -40.34 -5.27 -30.91
CA THR A 94 -39.23 -5.04 -29.99
C THR A 94 -38.51 -6.35 -29.68
N THR A 95 -37.21 -6.41 -29.94
CA THR A 95 -36.37 -7.58 -29.69
C THR A 95 -35.39 -7.26 -28.57
N ASN A 96 -35.38 -8.09 -27.53
CA ASN A 96 -34.44 -7.92 -26.42
C ASN A 96 -33.05 -8.43 -26.81
N LEU A 97 -32.03 -7.83 -26.19
CA LEU A 97 -30.69 -8.40 -26.19
C LEU A 97 -30.70 -9.75 -25.45
N THR A 98 -29.83 -10.66 -25.90
CA THR A 98 -29.62 -11.93 -25.23
C THR A 98 -29.00 -11.71 -23.85
N ASP A 99 -29.52 -12.42 -22.85
CA ASP A 99 -29.00 -12.36 -21.50
C ASP A 99 -27.57 -12.88 -21.44
N ASP A 100 -26.75 -12.24 -20.62
CA ASP A 100 -25.35 -12.61 -20.34
C ASP A 100 -24.45 -12.69 -21.58
N ILE A 101 -24.85 -12.07 -22.70
CA ILE A 101 -23.99 -11.94 -23.86
C ILE A 101 -22.75 -11.14 -23.47
N GLY A 102 -21.57 -11.63 -23.87
CA GLY A 102 -20.30 -11.02 -23.50
C GLY A 102 -19.84 -11.31 -22.07
N ILE A 103 -20.56 -12.12 -21.29
CA ILE A 103 -20.13 -12.63 -19.98
C ILE A 103 -19.71 -14.08 -20.15
N GLN A 104 -18.51 -14.42 -19.69
CA GLN A 104 -18.05 -15.81 -19.62
C GLN A 104 -18.15 -16.31 -18.20
N THR A 105 -18.78 -17.46 -18.00
CA THR A 105 -18.80 -18.14 -16.71
C THR A 105 -17.74 -19.22 -16.65
N ASP A 106 -17.38 -19.65 -15.45
CA ASP A 106 -16.48 -20.79 -15.24
C ASP A 106 -17.17 -22.12 -15.54
N SER A 107 -16.44 -23.24 -15.37
CA SER A 107 -16.96 -24.60 -15.60
C SER A 107 -18.18 -24.96 -14.75
N THR A 108 -18.48 -24.20 -13.69
CA THR A 108 -19.62 -24.43 -12.81
C THR A 108 -20.84 -23.60 -13.21
N GLY A 109 -20.68 -22.64 -14.14
CA GLY A 109 -21.71 -21.71 -14.55
C GLY A 109 -22.10 -20.68 -13.48
N ALA A 110 -21.51 -20.77 -12.28
CA ALA A 110 -21.91 -19.96 -11.13
C ALA A 110 -21.05 -18.70 -10.97
N ASN A 111 -19.79 -18.71 -11.41
CA ASN A 111 -18.89 -17.57 -11.28
C ASN A 111 -18.52 -17.02 -12.64
N VAL A 112 -18.48 -15.70 -12.75
CA VAL A 112 -17.99 -15.03 -13.95
C VAL A 112 -16.46 -15.16 -14.01
N SER A 113 -15.98 -15.73 -15.11
CA SER A 113 -14.55 -15.95 -15.40
C SER A 113 -13.92 -14.78 -16.17
N CYS A 114 -14.69 -14.05 -16.99
CA CYS A 114 -14.30 -12.76 -17.60
C CYS A 114 -15.49 -12.04 -18.24
N TYR A 115 -15.27 -10.77 -18.59
CA TYR A 115 -16.16 -9.96 -19.40
C TYR A 115 -15.48 -9.57 -20.71
N TYR A 116 -16.26 -9.50 -21.79
CA TYR A 116 -15.88 -8.79 -22.99
C TYR A 116 -16.13 -7.29 -22.82
N TRP A 117 -15.45 -6.48 -23.64
CA TRP A 117 -15.60 -5.02 -23.64
C TRP A 117 -17.07 -4.58 -23.78
N LEU A 118 -17.88 -5.35 -24.51
CA LEU A 118 -19.31 -5.19 -24.61
C LEU A 118 -20.02 -6.40 -23.97
N HIS A 119 -20.83 -6.17 -22.94
CA HIS A 119 -21.65 -7.24 -22.35
C HIS A 119 -23.02 -6.73 -21.85
N VAL A 120 -23.93 -7.66 -21.54
CA VAL A 120 -25.28 -7.37 -20.99
C VAL A 120 -25.52 -8.26 -19.79
N HIS A 121 -26.06 -7.70 -18.71
CA HIS A 121 -26.49 -8.47 -17.54
C HIS A 121 -27.95 -8.90 -17.68
N ALA A 122 -28.27 -10.16 -17.32
CA ALA A 122 -29.65 -10.65 -17.29
C ALA A 122 -30.60 -9.77 -16.44
N GLN A 123 -30.09 -9.13 -15.38
CA GLN A 123 -30.87 -8.25 -14.49
C GLN A 123 -31.20 -6.89 -15.15
N ASN A 124 -30.39 -6.46 -16.12
CA ASN A 124 -30.50 -5.15 -16.79
C ASN A 124 -30.72 -5.37 -18.29
N LYS A 125 -31.87 -5.96 -18.65
CA LYS A 125 -32.21 -6.18 -20.06
C LYS A 125 -32.11 -4.89 -20.86
N ASN A 126 -31.59 -4.99 -22.08
CA ASN A 126 -31.45 -3.88 -23.02
C ASN A 126 -30.48 -2.78 -22.56
N VAL A 127 -29.67 -3.02 -21.53
CA VAL A 127 -28.56 -2.14 -21.14
C VAL A 127 -27.26 -2.81 -21.55
N ILE A 128 -26.52 -2.15 -22.45
CA ILE A 128 -25.17 -2.59 -22.80
C ILE A 128 -24.16 -1.91 -21.89
N HIS A 129 -23.17 -2.69 -21.48
CA HIS A 129 -22.06 -2.29 -20.64
C HIS A 129 -20.80 -2.20 -21.49
N ILE A 130 -20.15 -1.03 -21.48
CA ILE A 130 -19.01 -0.65 -22.32
C ILE A 130 -17.90 -0.04 -21.49
#